data_AF-A0A1H1N7S4-F1
#
_entry.id   AF-A0A1H1N7S4-F1
#
_cell.length_a   1.000
_cell.length_b   1.000
_cell.length_c   1.000
_cell.angle_alpha   90.00
_cell.angle_beta   90.00
_cell.angle_gamma   90.00
#
_symmetry.space_group_name_H-M   'P 1'
#
loop_
_entity.id
_entity.type
_entity.pdbx_description
1 polymer ?
#
loop_
_entity_poly.entity_id
_entity_poly.type
_entity_poly.pdbx_seq_one_letter_code
_entity_poly.pdbx_strand_id
1 'polypeptide(L)'
;MTGFDIIVFIVVGIAAIGGFLRGLVQEVLSLASWILAAFSVYYLHDSVTDALREIYDAEPASPLLAFALLLLIPYAAMKVIAGNVGEASRNSILGPIDRVLGFGFGAVKGALIMVFAFSILVLGFDTAWGYKGRPAWITTARTYPAADAFSQALVQMIDERRAALRAEEEAAEAAAAER
;
A
#
# COMPACT_ATOMS: atom_id res chain seq x y z
N MET A 1 -7.39 -2.41 -29.09
CA MET A 1 -7.22 -2.27 -27.64
C MET A 1 -7.66 -3.58 -27.03
N THR A 2 -6.87 -4.17 -26.15
CA THR A 2 -7.23 -5.43 -25.47
C THR A 2 -8.30 -5.17 -24.42
N GLY A 3 -9.04 -6.20 -24.00
CA GLY A 3 -10.01 -6.06 -22.90
C GLY A 3 -9.36 -5.57 -21.60
N PHE A 4 -8.09 -5.93 -21.38
CA PHE A 4 -7.29 -5.43 -20.27
C PHE A 4 -7.08 -3.91 -20.34
N ASP A 5 -6.72 -3.37 -21.50
CA ASP A 5 -6.52 -1.92 -21.67
C ASP A 5 -7.79 -1.13 -21.29
N ILE A 6 -8.97 -1.66 -21.65
CA ILE A 6 -10.26 -1.05 -21.32
C ILE A 6 -10.47 -1.03 -19.80
N ILE A 7 -10.20 -2.14 -19.11
CA ILE A 7 -10.30 -2.22 -17.65
C ILE A 7 -9.36 -1.21 -16.98
N VAL A 8 -8.11 -1.13 -17.44
CA VAL A 8 -7.13 -0.16 -16.90
C VAL A 8 -7.67 1.26 -17.04
N PHE A 9 -8.15 1.66 -18.23
CA PHE A 9 -8.68 3.00 -18.44
C PHE A 9 -9.91 3.30 -17.58
N ILE A 10 -10.80 2.32 -17.38
CA ILE A 10 -11.97 2.49 -16.51
C ILE A 10 -11.52 2.70 -15.05
N VAL A 11 -10.64 1.86 -14.52
CA VAL A 11 -10.17 1.95 -13.13
C VAL A 11 -9.43 3.26 -12.90
N VAL A 12 -8.50 3.62 -13.78
CA VAL A 12 -7.76 4.88 -13.70
C VAL A 12 -8.70 6.07 -13.84
N GLY A 13 -9.67 6.00 -14.77
CA GLY A 13 -10.67 7.05 -14.96
C GLY A 13 -11.55 7.27 -13.72
N ILE A 14 -12.05 6.19 -13.12
CA ILE A 14 -12.83 6.26 -11.87
C ILE A 14 -11.98 6.84 -10.74
N ALA A 15 -10.72 6.40 -10.61
CA ALA A 15 -9.82 6.92 -9.58
C ALA A 15 -9.50 8.41 -9.79
N ALA A 16 -9.28 8.83 -11.03
CA ALA A 16 -9.05 10.23 -11.38
C ALA A 16 -10.27 11.10 -11.09
N ILE A 17 -11.47 10.64 -11.45
CA ILE A 17 -12.73 11.32 -11.11
C ILE A 17 -12.91 11.39 -9.59
N GLY A 18 -12.64 10.30 -8.87
CA GLY A 18 -12.68 10.28 -7.40
C GLY A 18 -11.71 11.28 -6.78
N GLY A 19 -10.49 11.39 -7.32
CA GLY A 19 -9.49 12.37 -6.92
C GLY A 19 -9.92 13.81 -7.23
N PHE A 20 -10.60 14.06 -8.36
CA PHE A 20 -11.17 15.37 -8.67
C PHE A 20 -12.25 15.78 -7.67
N LEU A 21 -13.13 14.85 -7.28
CA LEU A 21 -14.21 15.10 -6.32
C LEU A 21 -13.69 15.38 -4.92
N ARG A 22 -12.60 14.71 -4.51
CA ARG A 22 -11.99 14.86 -3.18
C ARG A 22 -10.94 15.97 -3.12
N GLY A 23 -10.30 16.31 -4.22
CA GLY A 23 -9.20 17.28 -4.25
C GLY A 23 -7.87 16.68 -3.77
N LEU A 24 -6.77 17.35 -4.12
CA LEU A 24 -5.41 16.91 -3.78
C LEU A 24 -5.20 16.86 -2.27
N VAL A 25 -5.59 17.92 -1.55
CA VAL A 25 -5.33 18.05 -0.11
C VAL A 25 -5.94 16.88 0.66
N GLN A 26 -7.19 16.52 0.36
CA GLN A 26 -7.84 15.38 1.01
C GLN A 26 -7.14 14.06 0.70
N GLU A 27 -6.74 13.84 -0.56
CA GLU A 27 -6.09 12.61 -0.98
C GLU A 27 -4.69 12.45 -0.34
N VAL A 28 -3.90 13.53 -0.26
CA VAL A 28 -2.58 13.52 0.39
C VAL A 28 -2.71 13.29 1.89
N LEU A 29 -3.62 13.99 2.58
CA LEU A 29 -3.85 13.79 4.01
C LEU A 29 -4.41 12.40 4.31
N SER A 30 -5.22 11.83 3.40
CA SER A 30 -5.69 10.45 3.51
C SER A 30 -4.58 9.41 3.31
N LEU A 31 -3.50 9.72 2.57
CA LEU A 31 -2.31 8.86 2.58
C LEU A 31 -1.49 9.07 3.86
N ALA A 32 -1.36 10.32 4.31
CA ALA A 32 -0.68 10.64 5.56
C ALA A 32 -1.31 9.96 6.77
N SER A 33 -2.64 9.71 6.77
CA SER A 33 -3.30 8.95 7.84
C SER A 33 -2.83 7.50 7.94
N TRP A 34 -2.51 6.85 6.81
CA TRP A 34 -1.94 5.51 6.81
C TRP A 34 -0.51 5.50 7.32
N ILE A 35 0.30 6.50 6.90
CA ILE A 35 1.66 6.66 7.39
C ILE A 35 1.65 6.90 8.90
N LEU A 36 0.80 7.82 9.38
CA LEU A 36 0.67 8.11 10.80
C LEU A 36 0.29 6.86 11.60
N ALA A 37 -0.70 6.10 11.13
CA ALA A 37 -1.12 4.86 11.80
C ALA A 37 0.00 3.80 11.83
N ALA A 38 0.74 3.64 10.72
CA ALA A 38 1.89 2.74 10.67
C ALA A 38 3.00 3.17 11.65
N PHE A 39 3.29 4.48 11.73
CA PHE A 39 4.23 5.03 12.70
C PHE A 39 3.75 4.82 14.14
N SER A 40 2.47 5.03 14.42
CA SER A 40 1.89 4.77 15.74
C SER A 40 2.06 3.31 16.16
N VAL A 41 1.77 2.36 15.27
CA VAL A 41 2.03 0.94 15.55
C VAL A 41 3.53 0.69 15.74
N TYR A 42 4.38 1.14 14.82
CA TYR A 42 5.82 0.84 14.87
C TYR A 42 6.50 1.33 16.16
N TYR A 43 6.14 2.51 16.66
CA TYR A 43 6.82 3.11 17.83
C TYR A 43 6.13 2.86 19.16
N LEU A 44 4.81 2.68 19.20
CA LEU A 44 4.05 2.62 20.46
C LEU A 44 3.49 1.22 20.76
N HIS A 45 3.60 0.24 19.86
CA HIS A 45 2.95 -1.07 20.04
C HIS A 45 3.37 -1.78 21.32
N ASP A 46 4.66 -1.87 21.62
CA ASP A 46 5.15 -2.51 22.84
C ASP A 46 4.66 -1.79 24.10
N SER A 47 4.82 -0.46 24.15
CA SER A 47 4.41 0.34 25.31
C SER A 47 2.90 0.28 25.58
N VAL A 48 2.07 0.30 24.54
CA VAL A 48 0.62 0.18 24.70
C VAL A 48 0.23 -1.26 25.05
N THR A 49 0.93 -2.26 24.53
CA THR A 49 0.70 -3.66 24.90
C THR A 49 0.96 -3.89 26.38
N ASP A 50 2.09 -3.40 26.90
CA ASP A 50 2.44 -3.54 28.31
C ASP A 50 1.45 -2.78 29.21
N ALA A 51 1.05 -1.56 28.83
CA ALA A 51 0.02 -0.82 29.55
C ALA A 51 -1.34 -1.54 29.56
N LEU A 52 -1.69 -2.25 28.49
CA LEU A 52 -2.91 -3.06 28.44
C LEU A 52 -2.80 -4.32 29.31
N ARG A 53 -1.63 -4.96 29.37
CA ARG A 53 -1.39 -6.14 30.22
C ARG A 53 -1.55 -5.83 31.71
N GLU A 54 -1.24 -4.60 32.14
CA GLU A 54 -1.50 -4.16 33.53
C GLU A 54 -2.99 -4.19 33.90
N ILE A 55 -3.89 -4.02 32.91
CA ILE A 55 -5.34 -3.99 33.10
C ILE A 55 -5.96 -5.37 32.82
N TYR A 56 -5.47 -6.04 31.77
CA TYR A 56 -5.99 -7.30 31.26
C TYR A 56 -4.85 -8.13 30.66
N ASP A 57 -4.36 -9.11 31.42
CA ASP A 57 -3.27 -10.00 31.00
C ASP A 57 -3.84 -11.25 30.32
N ALA A 58 -4.11 -11.15 29.02
CA ALA A 58 -4.65 -12.28 28.24
C ALA A 58 -4.04 -12.36 26.85
N GLU A 59 -3.30 -13.44 26.59
CA GLU A 59 -2.64 -13.63 25.30
C GLU A 59 -3.40 -14.53 24.34
N PRO A 60 -3.47 -14.16 23.03
CA PRO A 60 -2.82 -13.02 22.38
C PRO A 60 -3.66 -11.72 22.31
N ALA A 61 -4.67 -11.57 23.18
CA ALA A 61 -5.66 -10.50 23.04
C ALA A 61 -5.09 -9.10 23.28
N SER A 62 -4.18 -8.93 24.25
CA SER A 62 -3.59 -7.62 24.59
C SER A 62 -2.76 -7.00 23.45
N PRO A 63 -1.79 -7.70 22.83
CA PRO A 63 -1.05 -7.15 21.69
C PRO A 63 -1.93 -6.94 20.44
N LEU A 64 -2.96 -7.75 20.23
CA LEU A 64 -3.93 -7.55 19.16
C LEU A 64 -4.77 -6.28 19.38
N LEU A 65 -5.19 -6.04 20.62
CA LEU A 65 -5.92 -4.83 20.99
C LEU A 65 -5.04 -3.58 20.85
N ALA A 66 -3.78 -3.63 21.30
CA ALA A 66 -2.82 -2.55 21.12
C ALA A 66 -2.66 -2.18 19.64
N PHE A 67 -2.47 -3.19 18.78
CA PHE A 67 -2.37 -2.99 17.34
C PHE A 67 -3.64 -2.35 16.77
N ALA A 68 -4.83 -2.86 17.13
CA ALA A 68 -6.10 -2.32 16.66
C ALA A 68 -6.29 -0.86 17.09
N LEU A 69 -5.97 -0.50 18.33
CA LEU A 69 -6.09 0.87 18.85
C LEU A 69 -5.12 1.82 18.13
N LEU A 70 -3.85 1.42 18.01
CA LEU A 70 -2.81 2.23 17.36
C LEU A 70 -2.99 2.37 15.85
N LEU A 71 -3.66 1.40 15.22
CA LEU A 71 -4.04 1.53 13.82
C LEU A 71 -5.27 2.43 13.67
N LEU A 72 -6.35 2.12 14.39
CA LEU A 72 -7.67 2.72 14.14
C LEU A 72 -7.79 4.14 14.68
N ILE A 73 -7.29 4.43 15.89
CA ILE A 73 -7.49 5.75 16.52
C ILE A 73 -6.77 6.85 15.73
N PRO A 74 -5.45 6.76 15.46
CA PRO A 74 -4.74 7.79 14.71
C PRO A 74 -5.25 7.90 13.27
N TYR A 75 -5.56 6.76 12.64
CA TYR A 75 -6.13 6.73 11.30
C TYR A 75 -7.48 7.45 11.24
N ALA A 76 -8.41 7.12 12.13
CA ALA A 76 -9.73 7.72 12.17
C ALA A 76 -9.65 9.23 12.46
N ALA A 77 -8.83 9.63 13.44
CA ALA A 77 -8.60 11.03 13.76
C ALA A 77 -8.06 11.80 12.54
N MET A 78 -7.01 11.29 11.89
CA MET A 78 -6.42 11.93 10.72
C MET A 78 -7.37 11.93 9.51
N LYS A 79 -8.23 10.92 9.38
CA LYS A 79 -9.22 10.86 8.30
C LYS A 79 -10.32 11.92 8.45
N VAL A 80 -10.75 12.20 9.67
CA VAL A 80 -11.66 13.33 9.95
C VAL A 80 -10.99 14.65 9.59
N ILE A 81 -9.74 14.85 10.00
CA ILE A 81 -8.95 16.04 9.65
C ILE A 81 -8.83 16.18 8.13
N ALA A 82 -8.47 15.11 7.42
CA ALA A 82 -8.33 15.09 5.97
C ALA A 82 -9.64 15.50 5.26
N GLY A 83 -10.78 15.04 5.75
CA GLY A 83 -12.10 15.42 5.24
C GLY A 83 -12.36 16.91 5.40
N ASN A 84 -12.21 17.42 6.63
CA ASN A 84 -12.49 18.83 6.96
C ASN A 84 -11.56 19.80 6.22
N VAL A 85 -10.25 19.51 6.23
CA VAL A 85 -9.23 20.35 5.57
C VAL A 85 -9.37 20.26 4.05
N GLY A 86 -9.67 19.08 3.53
CA GLY A 86 -9.95 18.88 2.10
C GLY A 86 -11.16 19.70 1.64
N GLU A 87 -12.25 19.69 2.40
CA GLU A 87 -13.44 20.49 2.09
C GLU A 87 -13.15 22.00 2.16
N ALA A 88 -12.44 22.45 3.18
CA ALA A 88 -12.00 23.84 3.28
C ALA A 88 -11.15 24.27 2.08
N SER A 89 -10.22 23.42 1.63
CA SER A 89 -9.38 23.67 0.44
C SER A 89 -10.23 23.84 -0.82
N ARG A 90 -11.18 22.92 -1.05
CA ARG A 90 -12.06 22.95 -2.23
C ARG A 90 -13.03 24.14 -2.26
N ASN A 91 -13.37 24.69 -1.10
CA ASN A 91 -14.24 25.86 -0.96
C ASN A 91 -13.46 27.19 -0.99
N SER A 92 -12.13 27.14 -1.06
CA SER A 92 -11.26 28.32 -1.15
C SER A 92 -11.09 28.82 -2.60
N ILE A 93 -10.41 29.96 -2.75
CA ILE A 93 -10.01 30.51 -4.05
C ILE A 93 -9.15 29.50 -4.86
N LEU A 94 -8.40 28.64 -4.17
CA LEU A 94 -7.56 27.61 -4.79
C LEU A 94 -8.33 26.32 -5.12
N GLY A 95 -9.63 26.26 -4.81
CA GLY A 95 -10.45 25.07 -5.00
C GLY A 95 -10.36 24.43 -6.40
N PRO A 96 -10.43 25.19 -7.50
CA PRO A 96 -10.25 24.63 -8.85
C PRO A 96 -8.89 23.95 -9.06
N ILE A 97 -7.81 24.55 -8.53
CA ILE A 97 -6.45 24.00 -8.63
C ILE A 97 -6.36 22.70 -7.82
N ASP A 98 -6.89 22.71 -6.59
CA ASP A 98 -6.92 21.53 -5.72
C ASP A 98 -7.65 20.35 -6.37
N ARG A 99 -8.77 20.60 -7.07
CA ARG A 99 -9.52 19.56 -7.80
C ARG A 99 -8.76 19.03 -9.02
N VAL A 100 -8.12 19.88 -9.81
CA VAL A 100 -7.33 19.47 -10.98
C VAL A 100 -6.11 18.65 -10.56
N LEU A 101 -5.40 19.08 -9.52
CA LEU A 101 -4.30 18.30 -8.96
C LEU A 101 -4.80 16.99 -8.33
N GLY A 102 -5.96 17.02 -7.69
CA GLY A 102 -6.65 15.83 -7.19
C GLY A 102 -6.97 14.83 -8.30
N PHE A 103 -7.39 15.30 -9.48
CA PHE A 103 -7.60 14.45 -10.64
C PHE A 103 -6.31 13.72 -11.07
N GLY A 104 -5.21 14.48 -11.21
CA GLY A 104 -3.91 13.91 -11.58
C GLY A 104 -3.41 12.91 -10.54
N PHE A 105 -3.52 13.26 -9.26
CA PHE A 105 -3.16 12.37 -8.17
C PHE A 105 -4.02 11.09 -8.14
N GLY A 106 -5.34 11.23 -8.34
CA GLY A 106 -6.27 10.11 -8.45
C GLY A 106 -5.94 9.19 -9.62
N ALA A 107 -5.54 9.74 -10.76
CA ALA A 107 -5.10 8.95 -11.92
C ALA A 107 -3.83 8.14 -11.61
N VAL A 108 -2.82 8.78 -11.00
CA VAL A 108 -1.57 8.10 -10.59
C VAL A 108 -1.88 6.98 -9.59
N LYS A 109 -2.70 7.27 -8.58
CA LYS A 109 -3.12 6.28 -7.57
C LYS A 109 -3.89 5.12 -8.20
N GLY A 110 -4.81 5.40 -9.12
CA GLY A 110 -5.55 4.38 -9.87
C GLY A 110 -4.63 3.50 -10.71
N ALA A 111 -3.64 4.10 -11.36
CA ALA A 111 -2.64 3.37 -12.14
C ALA A 111 -1.79 2.47 -11.24
N LEU A 112 -1.34 2.97 -10.08
CA LEU A 112 -0.61 2.17 -9.08
C LEU A 112 -1.44 0.99 -8.58
N ILE A 113 -2.71 1.22 -8.23
CA ILE A 113 -3.63 0.13 -7.82
C ILE A 113 -3.73 -0.93 -8.92
N MET A 114 -3.84 -0.51 -10.18
CA MET A 114 -3.93 -1.43 -11.31
C MET A 114 -2.64 -2.23 -11.51
N VAL A 115 -1.47 -1.60 -11.35
CA VAL A 115 -0.17 -2.29 -11.38
C VAL A 115 -0.10 -3.35 -10.29
N PHE A 116 -0.42 -3.00 -9.04
CA PHE A 116 -0.43 -3.97 -7.94
C PHE A 116 -1.43 -5.12 -8.16
N ALA A 117 -2.66 -4.80 -8.59
CA ALA A 117 -3.68 -5.80 -8.89
C ALA A 117 -3.24 -6.75 -10.01
N PHE A 118 -2.61 -6.20 -11.04
CA PHE A 118 -2.05 -6.97 -12.15
C PHE A 118 -0.89 -7.86 -11.69
N SER A 119 0.05 -7.33 -10.90
CA SER A 119 1.17 -8.12 -10.35
C SER A 119 0.68 -9.29 -9.50
N ILE A 120 -0.33 -9.08 -8.65
CA ILE A 120 -0.94 -10.16 -7.84
C ILE A 120 -1.60 -11.20 -8.76
N LEU A 121 -2.32 -10.75 -9.79
CA LEU A 121 -2.98 -11.64 -10.74
C LEU A 121 -1.97 -12.50 -11.50
N VAL A 122 -0.89 -11.89 -12.02
CA VAL A 122 0.19 -12.60 -12.72
C VAL A 122 0.89 -13.59 -11.79
N LEU A 123 1.24 -13.16 -10.57
CA LEU A 123 1.85 -14.04 -9.58
C LEU A 123 0.94 -15.23 -9.26
N GLY A 124 -0.37 -14.99 -9.14
CA GLY A 124 -1.37 -16.04 -8.95
C GLY A 124 -1.41 -17.03 -10.11
N PHE A 125 -1.41 -16.55 -11.35
CA PHE A 125 -1.35 -17.41 -12.54
C PHE A 125 -0.06 -18.22 -12.62
N ASP A 126 1.09 -17.60 -12.34
CA ASP A 126 2.38 -18.27 -12.33
C ASP A 126 2.45 -19.36 -11.24
N THR A 127 1.90 -19.09 -10.06
CA THR A 127 1.90 -20.05 -8.95
C THR A 127 0.97 -21.23 -9.25
N ALA A 128 -0.18 -21.00 -9.88
CA ALA A 128 -1.19 -22.02 -10.11
C ALA A 128 -0.99 -22.83 -11.41
N TRP A 129 -0.42 -22.23 -12.47
CA TRP A 129 -0.28 -22.87 -13.79
C TRP A 129 1.12 -22.77 -14.41
N GLY A 130 2.10 -22.18 -13.69
CA GLY A 130 3.44 -21.92 -14.20
C GLY A 130 3.48 -20.78 -15.22
N TYR A 131 4.68 -20.23 -15.46
CA TYR A 131 4.91 -19.07 -16.34
C TYR A 131 4.35 -19.22 -17.77
N LYS A 132 4.20 -20.47 -18.25
CA LYS A 132 3.69 -20.80 -19.60
C LYS A 132 2.16 -20.81 -19.70
N GLY A 133 1.43 -20.74 -18.57
CA GLY A 133 -0.03 -20.77 -18.52
C GLY A 133 -0.70 -19.39 -18.65
N ARG A 134 0.07 -18.31 -18.81
CA ARG A 134 -0.46 -16.92 -18.85
C ARG A 134 -1.42 -16.75 -20.05
N PRO A 135 -2.68 -16.34 -19.84
CA PRO A 135 -3.65 -16.15 -20.93
C PRO A 135 -3.20 -15.12 -21.97
N ALA A 136 -3.49 -15.37 -23.26
CA ALA A 136 -3.03 -14.52 -24.36
C ALA A 136 -3.50 -13.06 -24.28
N TRP A 137 -4.64 -12.78 -23.65
CA TRP A 137 -5.18 -11.43 -23.49
C TRP A 137 -4.40 -10.58 -22.47
N ILE A 138 -3.56 -11.22 -21.64
CA ILE A 138 -2.64 -10.55 -20.70
C ILE A 138 -1.31 -10.28 -21.38
N THR A 139 -0.71 -11.31 -21.98
CA THR A 139 0.63 -11.23 -22.56
C THR A 139 0.69 -10.35 -23.83
N THR A 140 -0.46 -10.07 -24.44
CA THR A 140 -0.56 -9.19 -25.62
C THR A 140 -0.90 -7.74 -25.29
N ALA A 141 -1.15 -7.39 -24.01
CA ALA A 141 -1.49 -6.04 -23.62
C ALA A 141 -0.28 -5.09 -23.77
N ARG A 142 -0.51 -3.85 -24.21
CA ARG A 142 0.58 -2.87 -24.40
C ARG A 142 1.25 -2.45 -23.10
N THR A 143 0.53 -2.52 -21.99
CA THR A 143 1.00 -2.19 -20.65
C THR A 143 1.74 -3.34 -19.97
N TYR A 144 1.63 -4.55 -20.52
CA TYR A 144 2.26 -5.74 -19.97
C TYR A 144 3.79 -5.63 -19.82
N PRO A 145 4.56 -5.16 -20.81
CA PRO A 145 6.02 -5.11 -20.69
C PRO A 145 6.49 -4.16 -19.57
N ALA A 146 5.79 -3.04 -19.37
CA ALA A 146 6.12 -2.09 -18.31
C ALA A 146 5.81 -2.67 -16.91
N ALA A 147 4.67 -3.35 -16.78
CA ALA A 147 4.28 -3.99 -15.53
C ALA A 147 5.17 -5.20 -15.18
N ASP A 148 5.54 -6.01 -16.17
CA ASP A 148 6.41 -7.19 -15.99
C ASP A 148 7.84 -6.76 -15.61
N ALA A 149 8.40 -5.73 -16.25
CA ALA A 149 9.72 -5.19 -15.90
C ALA A 149 9.79 -4.70 -14.45
N PHE A 150 8.76 -4.00 -13.99
CA PHE A 150 8.67 -3.55 -12.60
C PHE A 150 8.54 -4.73 -11.63
N SER A 151 7.76 -5.76 -11.99
CA SER A 151 7.62 -6.98 -11.21
C SER A 151 8.96 -7.72 -11.05
N GLN A 152 9.73 -7.87 -12.13
CA GLN A 152 11.03 -8.52 -12.09
C GLN A 152 12.02 -7.77 -11.18
N ALA A 153 12.05 -6.44 -11.26
CA ALA A 153 12.89 -5.61 -10.40
C ALA A 153 12.55 -5.77 -8.91
N LEU A 154 11.25 -5.84 -8.57
CA LEU A 154 10.82 -6.08 -7.18
C LEU A 154 11.21 -7.48 -6.69
N VAL A 155 11.05 -8.52 -7.52
CA VAL A 155 11.43 -9.89 -7.15
C VAL A 155 12.92 -9.99 -6.87
N GLN A 156 13.75 -9.39 -7.74
CA GLN A 156 15.20 -9.37 -7.55
C GLN A 156 15.59 -8.71 -6.23
N MET A 157 15.01 -7.55 -5.91
CA MET A 157 15.29 -6.83 -4.65
C MET A 157 14.91 -7.66 -3.42
N ILE A 158 13.80 -8.40 -3.49
CA ILE A 158 13.35 -9.28 -2.40
C ILE A 158 14.30 -10.46 -2.22
N ASP A 159 14.73 -11.09 -3.33
CA ASP A 159 15.65 -12.23 -3.29
C ASP A 159 17.02 -11.83 -2.74
N GLU A 160 17.55 -10.68 -3.16
CA GLU A 160 18.79 -10.10 -2.61
C GLU A 160 18.66 -9.86 -1.10
N ARG A 161 17.53 -9.30 -0.64
CA ARG A 161 17.32 -9.05 0.79
C ARG A 161 17.22 -10.34 1.61
N ARG A 162 16.56 -11.38 1.10
CA ARG A 162 16.50 -12.69 1.77
C ARG A 162 17.87 -13.36 1.84
N ALA A 163 18.66 -13.26 0.78
CA ALA A 163 20.01 -13.81 0.76
C ALA A 163 20.91 -13.13 1.81
N ALA A 164 20.83 -11.81 1.93
CA ALA A 164 21.56 -11.06 2.95
C ALA A 164 21.19 -11.50 4.38
N LEU A 165 19.89 -11.63 4.68
CA LEU A 165 19.43 -12.04 6.01
C LEU A 165 19.88 -13.46 6.38
N ARG A 166 19.84 -14.41 5.42
CA ARG A 166 20.34 -15.77 5.66
C ARG A 166 21.84 -15.80 5.93
N ALA A 167 22.62 -15.00 5.21
CA ALA A 167 24.05 -14.90 5.43
C ALA A 167 24.38 -14.31 6.81
N GLU A 168 23.58 -13.34 7.29
CA GLU A 168 23.70 -12.80 8.64
C GLU A 168 23.37 -13.86 9.71
N GLU A 169 22.32 -14.66 9.51
CA GLU A 169 21.96 -15.79 10.39
C GLU A 169 23.05 -16.86 10.43
N GLU A 170 23.55 -17.31 9.28
CA GLU A 170 24.63 -18.31 9.18
C GLU A 170 25.93 -17.82 9.84
N ALA A 171 26.26 -16.53 9.69
CA ALA A 171 27.42 -15.92 10.34
C ALA A 171 27.24 -15.84 11.87
N ALA A 172 26.02 -15.55 12.35
CA ALA A 172 25.71 -15.52 13.77
C ALA A 172 25.76 -16.92 14.40
N GLU A 173 25.27 -17.95 13.70
CA GLU A 173 25.35 -19.35 14.14
C GLU A 173 26.81 -19.84 14.20
N ALA A 174 27.62 -19.53 13.18
CA ALA A 174 29.04 -19.88 13.17
C ALA A 174 29.81 -19.25 14.35
N ALA A 175 29.56 -17.96 14.64
CA ALA A 175 30.18 -17.27 15.77
C ALA A 175 29.71 -17.78 17.14
N ALA A 176 28.51 -18.35 17.23
CA ALA A 176 28.00 -18.98 18.44
C ALA A 176 28.57 -20.39 18.66
N ALA A 177 28.86 -21.13 17.59
CA ALA A 177 29.45 -22.46 17.66
C ALA A 177 30.95 -22.46 18.04
N GLU A 178 31.65 -21.33 17.86
CA GLU A 178 33.06 -21.15 18.24
C GLU A 178 33.27 -20.69 19.71
N ARG A 179 32.19 -20.46 20.48
CA ARG A 179 32.23 -20.11 21.91
C ARG A 179 31.96 -21.31 22.81
#